data_AF-A0A935KKW4-F1
#
_entry.id   AF-A0A935KKW4-F1
#
_cell.length_a   1.000
_cell.length_b   1.000
_cell.length_c   1.000
_cell.angle_alpha   90.00
_cell.angle_beta   90.00
_cell.angle_gamma   90.00
#
_symmetry.space_group_name_H-M   'P 1'
#
loop_
_entity.id
_entity.type
_entity.pdbx_description
1 polymer ?
#
loop_
_entity_poly.entity_id
_entity_poly.type
_entity_poly.pdbx_seq_one_letter_code
_entity_poly.pdbx_strand_id
1 'polypeptide(L)'
;MKKSVIMILLVLIILSSCRSYIDIPRNSISKDYLIFKYENDYNNFIFSDKVNIVADKDVSITTHFNIRLPKKIIYWMRLGNRFFFEYSTGQLICVYSSYANKEGHGDEWKLFEPKENDEFNYLDEYFEKKVKGNKRKNRKAGRITKVYTNSKYEILLYNIKKENFDSFYDFVKSFKVIPRK
;
A
#
# COMPACT_ATOMS: atom_id res chain seq x y z
N MET A 1 -21.51 43.08 7.52
CA MET A 1 -20.18 42.60 7.95
C MET A 1 -20.16 41.14 8.41
N LYS A 2 -20.95 40.69 9.40
CA LYS A 2 -20.90 39.29 9.91
C LYS A 2 -21.11 38.21 8.83
N LYS A 3 -22.06 38.39 7.90
CA LYS A 3 -22.35 37.41 6.83
C LYS A 3 -21.19 37.25 5.83
N SER A 4 -20.52 38.35 5.47
CA SER A 4 -19.38 38.33 4.55
C SER A 4 -18.15 37.65 5.16
N VAL A 5 -17.90 37.82 6.46
CA VAL A 5 -16.80 37.15 7.17
C VAL A 5 -17.03 35.64 7.25
N ILE A 6 -18.27 35.20 7.50
CA ILE A 6 -18.62 33.77 7.52
C ILE A 6 -18.43 33.15 6.13
N MET A 7 -18.80 33.87 5.06
CA MET A 7 -18.64 33.39 3.69
C MET A 7 -17.16 33.21 3.31
N ILE A 8 -16.30 34.18 3.67
CA ILE A 8 -14.84 34.11 3.43
C ILE A 8 -14.23 32.94 4.21
N LEU A 9 -14.64 32.74 5.46
CA LEU A 9 -14.19 31.60 6.27
C LEU A 9 -14.59 30.26 5.63
N LEU A 10 -15.82 30.16 5.11
CA LEU A 10 -16.31 28.95 4.44
C LEU A 10 -15.48 28.65 3.18
N VAL A 11 -15.19 29.67 2.37
CA VAL A 11 -14.37 29.55 1.15
C VAL A 11 -12.95 29.09 1.48
N LEU A 12 -12.33 29.64 2.54
CA LEU A 12 -10.99 29.24 2.98
C LEU A 12 -10.95 27.79 3.51
N ILE A 13 -12.01 27.33 4.18
CA ILE A 13 -12.13 25.93 4.63
C ILE A 13 -12.27 24.98 3.43
N ILE A 14 -13.02 25.37 2.40
CA ILE A 14 -13.19 24.54 1.19
C ILE A 14 -11.86 24.43 0.42
N LEU A 15 -11.16 25.55 0.23
CA LEU A 15 -9.88 25.59 -0.49
C LEU A 15 -8.75 24.84 0.22
N SER A 16 -8.74 24.79 1.56
CA SER A 16 -7.74 24.03 2.34
C SER A 16 -7.99 22.52 2.35
N SER A 17 -9.14 22.05 1.87
CA SER A 17 -9.46 20.62 1.81
C SER A 17 -8.95 19.90 0.55
N CYS A 18 -8.39 20.64 -0.42
CA CYS A 18 -7.92 20.11 -1.70
C CYS A 18 -6.62 19.32 -1.57
N ARG A 19 -6.71 18.06 -1.12
CA ARG A 19 -5.66 17.06 -1.40
C ARG A 19 -5.93 16.44 -2.75
N SER A 20 -4.95 16.53 -3.65
CA SER A 20 -4.97 15.80 -4.91
C SER A 20 -4.78 14.32 -4.66
N TYR A 21 -5.73 13.51 -5.13
CA TYR A 21 -5.63 12.05 -5.16
C TYR A 21 -5.24 11.62 -6.56
N ILE A 22 -4.37 10.63 -6.67
CA ILE A 22 -3.85 10.17 -7.98
C ILE A 22 -4.82 9.19 -8.65
N ASP A 23 -5.71 8.57 -7.87
CA ASP A 23 -6.52 7.43 -8.25
C ASP A 23 -7.88 7.85 -8.85
N ILE A 24 -7.83 8.74 -9.83
CA ILE A 24 -9.01 9.21 -10.59
C ILE A 24 -9.33 8.19 -11.69
N PRO A 25 -10.57 7.71 -11.87
CA PRO A 25 -10.87 6.57 -12.76
C PRO A 25 -10.37 6.66 -14.20
N ARG A 26 -10.27 7.88 -14.73
CA ARG A 26 -9.80 8.13 -16.11
C ARG A 26 -8.28 7.97 -16.29
N ASN A 27 -7.52 7.77 -15.22
CA ASN A 27 -6.05 7.85 -15.23
C ASN A 27 -5.38 6.49 -14.95
N SER A 28 -6.00 5.37 -15.35
CA SER A 28 -5.42 4.04 -15.12
C SER A 28 -4.00 3.95 -15.67
N ILE A 29 -3.09 3.35 -14.90
CA ILE A 29 -1.70 3.12 -15.31
C ILE A 29 -1.61 1.72 -15.90
N SER A 30 -1.08 1.58 -17.11
CA SER A 30 -0.79 0.28 -17.70
C SER A 30 0.65 0.27 -18.21
N LYS A 31 1.46 -0.62 -17.66
CA LYS A 31 2.79 -0.97 -18.12
C LYS A 31 2.86 -2.48 -18.28
N ASP A 32 3.83 -2.93 -19.08
CA ASP A 32 4.11 -4.33 -19.39
C ASP A 32 3.96 -5.35 -18.24
N TYR A 33 4.36 -4.99 -17.02
CA TYR A 33 4.39 -5.86 -15.84
C TYR A 33 3.46 -5.37 -14.72
N LEU A 34 2.69 -4.30 -14.95
CA LEU A 34 1.93 -3.62 -13.90
C LEU A 34 0.70 -2.93 -14.48
N ILE A 35 -0.47 -3.28 -13.98
CA ILE A 35 -1.73 -2.62 -14.30
C ILE A 35 -2.32 -2.06 -13.01
N PHE A 36 -2.56 -0.76 -12.99
CA PHE A 36 -3.25 -0.08 -11.91
C PHE A 36 -4.54 0.54 -12.45
N LYS A 37 -5.65 -0.15 -12.24
CA LYS A 37 -6.98 0.35 -12.61
C LYS A 37 -7.57 1.14 -11.46
N TYR A 38 -7.97 2.37 -11.75
CA TYR A 38 -8.68 3.20 -10.79
C TYR A 38 -10.18 3.00 -11.03
N GLU A 39 -10.83 2.15 -10.24
CA GLU A 39 -12.28 1.95 -10.33
C GLU A 39 -13.00 3.06 -9.54
N ASN A 40 -14.34 3.09 -9.61
CA ASN A 40 -15.13 4.07 -8.86
C ASN A 40 -15.01 3.86 -7.34
N ASP A 41 -15.15 2.61 -6.88
CA ASP A 41 -15.26 2.28 -5.46
C ASP A 41 -13.95 1.78 -4.84
N TYR A 42 -13.02 1.32 -5.66
CA TYR A 42 -11.72 0.80 -5.23
C TYR A 42 -10.66 0.97 -6.32
N ASN A 43 -9.42 0.59 -6.04
CA ASN A 43 -8.37 0.52 -7.04
C ASN A 43 -7.92 -0.94 -7.20
N ASN A 44 -7.74 -1.41 -8.42
CA ASN A 44 -7.29 -2.76 -8.71
C ASN A 44 -5.83 -2.73 -9.16
N PHE A 45 -4.94 -3.30 -8.35
CA PHE A 45 -3.51 -3.34 -8.63
C PHE A 45 -3.09 -4.76 -9.01
N ILE A 46 -2.62 -4.92 -10.25
CA ILE A 46 -2.14 -6.18 -10.81
C ILE A 46 -0.65 -6.04 -11.08
N PHE A 47 0.14 -6.97 -10.57
CA PHE A 47 1.57 -7.08 -10.85
C PHE A 47 1.87 -8.44 -11.47
N SER A 48 2.73 -8.44 -12.49
CA SER A 48 3.10 -9.60 -13.29
C SER A 48 4.59 -9.54 -13.59
N ASP A 49 5.41 -10.26 -12.83
CA ASP A 49 6.84 -10.32 -13.14
C ASP A 49 7.09 -11.13 -14.42
N LYS A 50 7.85 -10.56 -15.36
CA LYS A 50 8.10 -11.20 -16.66
C LYS A 50 9.31 -12.14 -16.61
N VAL A 51 10.27 -11.92 -15.72
CA VAL A 51 11.59 -12.58 -15.81
C VAL A 51 11.72 -13.70 -14.79
N ASN A 52 11.91 -14.93 -15.27
CA ASN A 52 12.51 -15.99 -14.47
C ASN A 52 14.02 -15.70 -14.41
N ILE A 53 14.54 -15.24 -13.28
CA ILE A 53 15.99 -15.15 -13.10
C ILE A 53 16.44 -16.49 -12.52
N VAL A 54 17.23 -17.22 -13.31
CA VAL A 54 17.96 -18.40 -12.85
C VAL A 54 19.42 -18.01 -12.78
N ALA A 55 19.97 -17.95 -11.57
CA ALA A 55 21.40 -17.80 -11.35
C ALA A 55 21.90 -19.04 -10.60
N ASP A 56 22.66 -19.88 -11.29
CA ASP A 56 23.30 -21.14 -10.88
C ASP A 56 22.43 -22.21 -10.18
N LYS A 57 21.76 -21.88 -9.08
CA LYS A 57 20.84 -22.78 -8.32
C LYS A 57 19.61 -22.07 -7.72
N ASP A 58 19.53 -20.75 -7.79
CA ASP A 58 18.39 -19.99 -7.25
C ASP A 58 17.38 -19.70 -8.37
N VAL A 59 16.20 -20.32 -8.26
CA VAL A 59 15.04 -20.03 -9.10
C VAL A 59 14.27 -18.89 -8.43
N SER A 60 14.41 -17.66 -8.94
CA SER A 60 13.52 -16.56 -8.55
C SER A 60 12.14 -16.82 -9.16
N ILE A 61 11.16 -17.18 -8.33
CA ILE A 61 9.81 -17.46 -8.79
C ILE A 61 9.14 -16.14 -9.17
N THR A 62 8.65 -16.07 -10.41
CA THR A 62 7.89 -14.91 -10.89
C THR A 62 6.62 -14.71 -10.06
N THR A 63 6.47 -13.52 -9.49
CA THR A 63 5.25 -13.17 -8.77
C THR A 63 4.21 -12.55 -9.70
N HIS A 64 3.04 -13.16 -9.70
CA HIS A 64 1.85 -12.65 -10.35
C HIS A 64 0.75 -12.51 -9.30
N PHE A 65 0.29 -11.29 -9.02
CA PHE A 65 -0.77 -11.07 -8.05
C PHE A 65 -1.70 -9.93 -8.43
N ASN A 66 -2.89 -9.95 -7.83
CA ASN A 66 -3.83 -8.85 -7.83
C ASN A 66 -4.27 -8.54 -6.40
N ILE A 67 -4.49 -7.27 -6.09
CA ILE A 67 -5.05 -6.78 -4.84
C ILE A 67 -5.97 -5.58 -5.10
N ARG A 68 -7.11 -5.54 -4.42
CA ARG A 68 -7.94 -4.33 -4.32
C ARG A 68 -7.42 -3.43 -3.22
N LEU A 69 -7.40 -2.14 -3.49
CA LEU A 69 -6.92 -1.10 -2.58
C LEU A 69 -8.03 -0.07 -2.37
N PRO A 70 -8.13 0.53 -1.16
CA PRO A 70 -9.06 1.62 -0.93
C PRO A 70 -8.76 2.82 -1.83
N LYS A 71 -9.77 3.67 -2.02
CA LYS A 71 -9.63 4.95 -2.71
C LYS A 71 -8.78 5.95 -1.92
N LYS A 72 -8.50 7.10 -2.53
CA LYS A 72 -7.80 8.26 -1.94
C LYS A 72 -6.30 7.99 -1.74
N ILE A 73 -5.71 7.27 -2.70
CA ILE A 73 -4.25 7.10 -2.77
C ILE A 73 -3.65 8.46 -3.09
N ILE A 74 -2.67 8.89 -2.28
CA ILE A 74 -1.96 10.15 -2.51
C ILE A 74 -0.62 9.93 -3.23
N TYR A 75 -0.05 8.73 -3.07
CA TYR A 75 1.23 8.37 -3.67
C TYR A 75 1.39 6.84 -3.65
N TRP A 76 2.07 6.30 -4.64
CA TRP A 76 2.54 4.92 -4.61
C TRP A 76 3.92 4.81 -5.23
N MET A 77 4.67 3.80 -4.82
CA MET A 77 5.94 3.46 -5.46
C MET A 77 6.26 1.97 -5.28
N ARG A 78 7.17 1.49 -6.10
CA ARG A 78 7.77 0.16 -5.96
C ARG A 78 9.24 0.31 -5.58
N LEU A 79 9.69 -0.45 -4.57
CA LEU A 79 11.10 -0.63 -4.24
C LEU A 79 11.39 -2.14 -4.17
N GLY A 80 12.13 -2.66 -5.14
CA GLY A 80 12.34 -4.11 -5.28
C GLY A 80 11.02 -4.88 -5.42
N ASN A 81 10.72 -5.76 -4.47
CA ASN A 81 9.48 -6.54 -4.37
C ASN A 81 8.44 -5.95 -3.40
N ARG A 82 8.64 -4.70 -2.95
CA ARG A 82 7.72 -3.98 -2.09
C ARG A 82 6.94 -2.96 -2.89
N PHE A 83 5.64 -2.96 -2.69
CA PHE A 83 4.69 -2.05 -3.31
C PHE A 83 4.03 -1.22 -2.22
N PHE A 84 4.30 0.08 -2.21
CA PHE A 84 3.88 1.02 -1.20
C PHE A 84 2.72 1.86 -1.73
N PHE A 85 1.62 1.90 -0.99
CA PHE A 85 0.44 2.71 -1.30
C PHE A 85 0.13 3.61 -0.11
N GLU A 86 0.41 4.90 -0.24
CA GLU A 86 0.22 5.88 0.83
C GLU A 86 -1.13 6.59 0.70
N TYR A 87 -1.73 6.80 1.86
CA TYR A 87 -2.98 7.50 2.05
C TYR A 87 -2.78 8.71 2.96
N SER A 88 -3.83 9.51 3.04
CA SER A 88 -3.85 10.70 3.88
C SER A 88 -3.38 10.44 5.32
N THR A 89 -2.69 11.44 5.88
CA THR A 89 -2.18 11.43 7.27
C THR A 89 -1.13 10.36 7.58
N GLY A 90 -0.49 9.76 6.57
CA GLY A 90 0.62 8.81 6.74
C GLY A 90 0.18 7.38 7.04
N GLN A 91 -1.04 7.02 6.63
CA GLN A 91 -1.51 5.64 6.57
C GLN A 91 -0.90 4.98 5.33
N LEU A 92 -0.50 3.72 5.41
CA LEU A 92 0.23 3.05 4.33
C LEU A 92 -0.17 1.58 4.25
N ILE A 93 -0.37 1.09 3.03
CA ILE A 93 -0.40 -0.34 2.73
C ILE A 93 0.91 -0.68 2.02
N CYS A 94 1.66 -1.63 2.53
CA CYS A 94 2.86 -2.16 1.87
C CYS A 94 2.67 -3.64 1.57
N VAL A 95 2.68 -4.00 0.29
CA VAL A 95 2.63 -5.41 -0.15
C VAL A 95 4.06 -5.85 -0.45
N TYR A 96 4.52 -6.89 0.22
CA TYR A 96 5.79 -7.57 -0.02
C TYR A 96 5.52 -8.95 -0.63
N SER A 97 6.19 -9.20 -1.74
CA SER A 97 6.20 -10.51 -2.37
C SER A 97 7.58 -11.16 -2.20
N SER A 98 7.69 -12.29 -1.51
CA SER A 98 8.96 -13.03 -1.46
C SER A 98 9.42 -13.44 -2.87
N TYR A 99 10.73 -13.30 -3.15
CA TYR A 99 11.37 -13.83 -4.37
C TYR A 99 11.74 -15.32 -4.23
N ALA A 100 11.88 -15.81 -2.98
CA ALA A 100 12.37 -17.14 -2.68
C ALA A 100 11.27 -18.06 -2.15
N ASN A 101 11.46 -19.36 -2.35
CA ASN A 101 10.80 -20.44 -1.61
C ASN A 101 11.15 -20.30 -0.13
N LYS A 102 10.47 -19.41 0.59
CA LYS A 102 10.37 -19.58 2.04
C LYS A 102 9.57 -20.87 2.23
N GLU A 103 10.24 -21.91 2.72
CA GLU A 103 9.57 -23.13 3.16
C GLU A 103 8.53 -22.73 4.21
N GLY A 104 7.26 -22.83 3.81
CA GLY A 104 6.16 -22.16 4.49
C GLY A 104 4.92 -22.20 3.63
N HIS A 105 4.40 -23.40 3.40
CA HIS A 105 3.12 -23.65 2.73
C HIS A 105 1.95 -23.32 3.66
N GLY A 106 1.89 -22.08 4.15
CA GLY A 106 0.68 -21.58 4.77
C GLY A 106 -0.23 -21.04 3.69
N ASP A 107 -1.15 -21.83 3.16
CA ASP A 107 -2.30 -21.26 2.43
C ASP A 107 -3.20 -20.43 3.37
N GLU A 108 -3.04 -20.65 4.67
CA GLU A 108 -3.71 -19.91 5.73
C GLU A 108 -3.07 -18.54 5.95
N TRP A 109 -3.86 -17.50 5.66
CA TRP A 109 -3.49 -16.14 5.99
C TRP A 109 -3.71 -15.83 7.46
N LYS A 110 -2.73 -15.20 8.09
CA LYS A 110 -2.75 -14.82 9.50
C LYS A 110 -2.56 -13.31 9.64
N LEU A 111 -3.32 -12.73 10.57
CA LEU A 111 -3.19 -11.34 10.96
C LEU A 111 -2.49 -11.30 12.32
N PHE A 112 -1.36 -10.60 12.41
CA PHE A 112 -0.66 -10.41 13.67
C PHE A 112 -0.30 -8.95 13.90
N GLU A 113 -0.11 -8.62 15.18
CA GLU A 113 0.39 -7.32 15.60
C GLU A 113 1.92 -7.40 15.72
N PRO A 114 2.67 -6.55 15.01
CA PRO A 114 4.11 -6.51 15.12
C PRO A 114 4.51 -6.04 16.52
N LYS A 115 5.60 -6.60 17.06
CA LYS A 115 6.16 -6.20 18.34
C LYS A 115 6.58 -4.73 18.29
N GLU A 116 6.67 -4.11 19.47
CA GLU A 116 7.04 -2.70 19.61
C GLU A 116 8.40 -2.38 18.95
N ASN A 117 9.32 -3.34 19.01
CA ASN A 117 10.66 -3.27 18.41
C ASN A 117 10.75 -3.87 17.00
N ASP A 118 9.63 -4.25 16.37
CA ASP A 118 9.68 -4.75 14.99
C ASP A 118 10.05 -3.58 14.06
N GLU A 119 11.30 -3.64 13.62
CA GLU A 119 11.90 -2.69 12.71
C GLU A 119 11.47 -2.99 11.27
N PHE A 120 10.56 -2.17 10.76
CA PHE A 120 10.26 -2.13 9.33
C PHE A 120 11.28 -1.25 8.60
N ASN A 121 12.55 -1.67 8.55
CA ASN A 121 13.66 -0.87 7.98
C ASN A 121 13.42 -0.47 6.51
N TYR A 122 12.59 -1.23 5.79
CA TYR A 122 12.14 -0.89 4.44
C TYR A 122 11.20 0.34 4.38
N LEU A 123 10.59 0.74 5.50
CA LEU A 123 9.82 1.98 5.58
C LEU A 123 10.75 3.20 5.58
N ASP A 124 11.93 3.10 6.20
CA ASP A 124 12.90 4.19 6.22
C ASP A 124 13.41 4.44 4.81
N GLU A 125 13.76 3.38 4.08
CA GLU A 125 14.10 3.46 2.65
C GLU A 125 12.98 4.12 1.84
N TYR A 126 11.72 3.73 2.08
CA TYR A 126 10.56 4.34 1.43
C TYR A 126 10.46 5.85 1.70
N PHE A 127 10.56 6.27 2.96
CA PHE A 127 10.43 7.69 3.33
C PHE A 127 11.59 8.53 2.79
N GLU A 128 12.81 8.02 2.84
CA GLU A 128 14.00 8.66 2.29
C GLU A 128 13.93 8.86 0.78
N LYS A 129 13.44 7.84 0.04
CA LYS A 129 13.26 7.93 -1.42
C LYS A 129 12.15 8.88 -1.83
N LYS A 130 11.05 8.92 -1.07
CA LYS A 130 9.90 9.79 -1.37
C LYS A 130 10.24 11.27 -1.21
N VAL A 131 10.92 11.63 -0.14
CA VAL A 131 11.37 13.00 0.13
C VAL A 131 12.78 12.93 0.72
N LYS A 132 13.78 13.31 -0.07
CA LYS A 132 15.20 13.31 0.36
C LYS A 132 15.33 13.98 1.73
N GLY A 133 15.77 13.21 2.73
CA GLY A 133 16.03 13.70 4.09
C GLY A 133 14.84 13.66 5.06
N ASN A 134 13.67 13.15 4.66
CA ASN A 134 12.55 12.99 5.58
C ASN A 134 12.63 11.62 6.26
N LYS A 135 13.01 11.60 7.55
CA LYS A 135 12.96 10.39 8.36
C LYS A 135 11.51 9.95 8.57
N ARG A 136 11.35 8.66 8.88
CA ARG A 136 10.06 8.01 9.17
C ARG A 136 9.09 8.94 9.90
N LYS A 137 7.87 9.08 9.38
CA LYS A 137 6.78 9.68 10.16
C LYS A 137 6.49 8.74 11.32
N ASN A 138 6.79 9.18 12.55
CA ASN A 138 6.53 8.43 13.77
C ASN A 138 5.13 7.78 13.74
N ARG A 139 5.03 6.55 14.26
CA ARG A 139 3.73 5.91 14.54
C ARG A 139 2.93 6.91 15.39
N LYS A 140 1.74 7.32 14.94
CA LYS A 140 0.94 8.24 15.75
C LYS A 140 0.17 7.44 16.79
N ALA A 141 0.03 7.99 17.99
CA ALA A 141 -0.74 7.39 19.06
C ALA A 141 -2.18 7.07 18.62
N GLY A 142 -2.72 5.95 19.11
CA GLY A 142 -4.09 5.51 18.82
C GLY A 142 -4.31 4.93 17.42
N ARG A 143 -3.23 4.63 16.67
CA ARG A 143 -3.29 4.03 15.34
C ARG A 143 -2.85 2.58 15.35
N ILE A 144 -3.41 1.82 14.43
CA ILE A 144 -3.21 0.38 14.31
C ILE A 144 -2.12 0.12 13.27
N THR A 145 -1.17 -0.74 13.64
CA THR A 145 -0.24 -1.35 12.69
C THR A 145 -0.38 -2.85 12.79
N LYS A 146 -0.65 -3.54 11.68
CA LYS A 146 -0.77 -5.00 11.64
C LYS A 146 -0.16 -5.56 10.38
N VAL A 147 0.22 -6.82 10.44
CA VAL A 147 0.76 -7.57 9.30
C VAL A 147 -0.18 -8.71 8.98
N TYR A 148 -0.57 -8.80 7.70
CA TYR A 148 -1.38 -9.88 7.16
C TYR A 148 -0.49 -10.70 6.22
N THR A 149 -0.25 -11.97 6.54
CA THR A 149 0.71 -12.80 5.80
C THR A 149 0.27 -14.25 5.69
N ASN A 150 0.74 -14.92 4.65
CA ASN A 150 0.66 -16.36 4.47
C ASN A 150 2.07 -16.99 4.37
N SER A 151 3.06 -16.38 5.03
CA SER A 151 4.49 -16.70 4.98
C SER A 151 5.22 -16.36 3.67
N LYS A 152 4.54 -16.49 2.52
CA LYS A 152 5.09 -16.16 1.19
C LYS A 152 4.88 -14.69 0.82
N TYR A 153 3.69 -14.18 1.12
CA TYR A 153 3.29 -12.79 0.92
C TYR A 153 3.07 -12.12 2.26
N GLU A 154 3.46 -10.86 2.36
CA GLU A 154 3.25 -10.04 3.54
C GLU A 154 2.59 -8.74 3.12
N ILE A 155 1.54 -8.35 3.83
CA ILE A 155 0.87 -7.07 3.65
C ILE A 155 0.88 -6.33 4.97
N LEU A 156 1.69 -5.28 5.04
CA LEU A 156 1.74 -4.38 6.19
C LEU A 156 0.66 -3.30 6.04
N LEU A 157 -0.23 -3.26 7.03
CA LEU A 157 -1.15 -2.16 7.29
C LEU A 157 -0.48 -1.24 8.31
N TYR A 158 0.16 -0.15 7.87
CA TYR A 158 0.95 0.73 8.74
C TYR A 158 0.22 2.01 9.10
N ASN A 159 0.20 2.31 10.40
CA ASN A 159 -0.27 3.59 10.94
C ASN A 159 -1.73 3.91 10.51
N ILE A 160 -2.56 2.87 10.42
CA ILE A 160 -3.97 2.95 10.02
C ILE A 160 -4.79 3.55 11.15
N LYS A 161 -5.68 4.49 10.83
CA LYS A 161 -6.63 5.03 11.79
C LYS A 161 -7.55 3.92 12.31
N LYS A 162 -7.85 3.90 13.61
CA LYS A 162 -8.67 2.86 14.22
C LYS A 162 -10.04 2.73 13.52
N GLU A 163 -10.66 3.86 13.19
CA GLU A 163 -11.94 3.91 12.49
C GLU A 163 -11.92 3.38 11.04
N ASN A 164 -10.74 3.29 10.41
CA ASN A 164 -10.60 2.82 9.04
C ASN A 164 -10.09 1.38 8.94
N PHE A 165 -9.69 0.78 10.07
CA PHE A 165 -8.93 -0.47 10.06
C PHE A 165 -9.68 -1.61 9.36
N ASP A 166 -10.95 -1.83 9.72
CA ASP A 166 -11.74 -2.93 9.16
C ASP A 166 -11.88 -2.80 7.63
N SER A 167 -12.16 -1.59 7.14
CA SER A 167 -12.23 -1.32 5.71
C SER A 167 -10.90 -1.60 4.99
N PHE A 168 -9.78 -1.14 5.54
CA PHE A 168 -8.45 -1.43 4.99
C PHE A 168 -8.15 -2.94 5.02
N TYR A 169 -8.55 -3.61 6.10
CA TYR A 169 -8.32 -5.03 6.27
C TYR A 169 -9.13 -5.85 5.24
N ASP A 170 -10.38 -5.48 4.98
CA ASP A 170 -11.21 -6.14 3.96
C ASP A 170 -10.63 -5.99 2.55
N PHE A 171 -10.03 -4.84 2.24
CA PHE A 171 -9.32 -4.66 0.97
C PHE A 171 -8.12 -5.60 0.84
N VAL A 172 -7.28 -5.74 1.88
CA VAL A 172 -6.09 -6.60 1.77
C VAL A 172 -6.40 -8.09 1.70
N LYS A 173 -7.54 -8.54 2.26
CA LYS A 173 -8.05 -9.92 2.06
C LYS A 173 -8.36 -10.25 0.59
N SER A 174 -8.50 -9.26 -0.27
CA SER A 174 -8.71 -9.48 -1.70
C SER A 174 -7.45 -9.89 -2.46
N PHE A 175 -6.29 -9.94 -1.79
CA PHE A 175 -5.04 -10.38 -2.39
C PHE A 175 -5.18 -11.78 -2.98
N LYS A 176 -4.84 -11.94 -4.25
CA LYS A 176 -4.88 -13.21 -4.97
C LYS A 176 -3.63 -13.36 -5.82
N VAL A 177 -3.00 -14.52 -5.71
CA VAL A 177 -1.98 -14.95 -6.67
C VAL A 177 -2.69 -15.34 -7.96
N ILE A 178 -2.19 -14.87 -9.10
CA ILE A 178 -2.72 -15.20 -10.41
C ILE A 178 -1.84 -16.31 -11.01
N PRO A 179 -2.40 -17.48 -11.35
CA PRO A 179 -1.64 -18.50 -12.07
C PRO A 179 -1.18 -17.97 -13.43
N ARG A 180 0.06 -18.26 -13.83
CA ARG A 180 0.44 -18.10 -15.25
C ARG A 180 -0.40 -19.10 -16.07
N LYS A 181 -1.03 -18.60 -17.12
CA LYS A 181 -1.60 -19.43 -18.18
C LYS A 181 -0.50 -19.89 -19.12
#